data_AF-A0A352NI70-F1
#
_entry.id   AF-A0A352NI70-F1
#
_cell.length_a   1.000
_cell.length_b   1.000
_cell.length_c   1.000
_cell.angle_alpha   90.00
_cell.angle_beta   90.00
_cell.angle_gamma   90.00
#
_symmetry.space_group_name_H-M   'P 1'
#
loop_
_entity.id
_entity.type
_entity.pdbx_description
1 polymer ?
#
loop_
_entity_poly.entity_id
_entity_poly.type
_entity_poly.pdbx_seq_one_letter_code
_entity_poly.pdbx_strand_id
1 'polypeptide(L)'
;MSKTLVEFINTCSCCDEHVQTIKNAAHKHGDRVEVKIYYAGRDMDYLKKYGMVTKGTMIIDGKKKLDNLSKAAIEKAIADAVRS
;
A
#
# COMPACT_ATOMS: atom_id res chain seq x y z
N MET A 1 -11.55 -16.14 -6.62
CA MET A 1 -10.09 -15.94 -6.69
C MET A 1 -9.75 -14.73 -5.84
N SER A 2 -8.91 -14.89 -4.82
CA SER A 2 -8.59 -13.84 -3.86
C SER A 2 -7.63 -12.85 -4.51
N LYS A 3 -8.09 -11.63 -4.81
CA LYS A 3 -7.21 -10.55 -5.24
C LYS A 3 -6.45 -10.06 -4.01
N THR A 4 -5.15 -9.86 -4.12
CA THR A 4 -4.32 -9.28 -3.07
C THR A 4 -4.69 -7.81 -2.90
N LEU A 5 -5.11 -7.40 -1.70
CA LEU A 5 -5.42 -6.00 -1.43
C LEU A 5 -4.18 -5.26 -0.90
N VAL A 6 -3.69 -4.27 -1.63
CA VAL A 6 -2.56 -3.41 -1.25
C VAL A 6 -3.10 -2.04 -0.87
N GLU A 7 -3.14 -1.77 0.42
CA GLU A 7 -3.51 -0.48 0.98
C GLU A 7 -2.27 0.36 1.25
N PHE A 8 -2.32 1.65 0.95
CA PHE A 8 -1.24 2.58 1.19
C PHE A 8 -1.75 3.81 1.89
N ILE A 9 -1.20 4.11 3.07
CA ILE A 9 -1.53 5.30 3.83
C ILE A 9 -0.43 6.33 3.58
N ASN A 10 -0.76 7.36 2.82
CA ASN A 10 0.13 8.48 2.56
C ASN A 10 -0.01 9.54 3.66
N THR A 11 1.05 9.74 4.44
CA THR A 11 1.08 10.78 5.49
C THR A 11 1.89 12.02 5.11
N CYS A 12 2.52 12.03 3.93
CA CYS A 12 3.41 13.11 3.51
C CYS A 12 3.05 13.59 2.09
N SER A 13 3.01 14.91 1.92
CA SER A 13 2.76 15.57 0.63
C SER A 13 3.77 15.21 -0.47
N CYS A 14 4.88 14.55 -0.12
CA CYS A 14 5.99 14.23 -1.01
C CYS A 14 5.97 12.76 -1.52
N CYS A 15 5.06 11.90 -1.03
CA CYS A 15 5.08 10.48 -1.37
C CYS A 15 4.33 10.11 -2.68
N ASP A 16 4.08 11.06 -3.57
CA ASP A 16 3.49 10.80 -4.89
C ASP A 16 4.32 9.79 -5.71
N GLU A 17 5.64 9.78 -5.55
CA GLU A 17 6.52 8.80 -6.22
C GLU A 17 6.23 7.35 -5.76
N HIS A 18 5.97 7.15 -4.47
CA HIS A 18 5.60 5.84 -3.93
C HIS A 18 4.24 5.41 -4.45
N VAL A 19 3.27 6.33 -4.48
CA VAL A 19 1.94 6.07 -5.05
C VAL A 19 2.05 5.58 -6.50
N GLN A 20 2.81 6.28 -7.34
CA GLN A 20 3.02 5.87 -8.73
C GLN A 20 3.74 4.52 -8.82
N THR A 21 4.73 4.28 -7.97
CA THR A 21 5.46 3.01 -7.93
C THR A 21 4.53 1.85 -7.57
N ILE A 22 3.66 2.01 -6.58
CA ILE A 22 2.69 0.99 -6.14
C ILE A 22 1.70 0.70 -7.26
N LYS A 23 1.13 1.74 -7.89
CA LYS A 23 0.22 1.59 -9.03
C LYS A 23 0.88 0.85 -10.18
N ASN A 24 2.10 1.24 -10.56
CA ASN A 24 2.85 0.58 -11.63
C ASN A 24 3.18 -0.88 -11.29
N ALA A 25 3.62 -1.16 -10.05
CA ALA A 25 3.91 -2.51 -9.61
C ALA A 25 2.66 -3.40 -9.60
N ALA A 26 1.53 -2.90 -9.07
CA ALA A 26 0.27 -3.62 -9.09
C ALA A 26 -0.25 -3.84 -10.52
N HIS A 27 -0.13 -2.84 -11.40
CA HIS A 27 -0.52 -2.96 -12.80
C HIS A 27 0.25 -4.08 -13.53
N LYS A 28 1.52 -4.32 -13.19
CA LYS A 28 2.29 -5.47 -13.72
C LYS A 28 1.67 -6.83 -13.33
N HIS A 29 0.95 -6.89 -12.21
CA HIS A 29 0.27 -8.10 -11.74
C HIS A 29 -1.21 -8.18 -12.18
N GLY A 30 -1.71 -7.15 -12.88
CA GLY A 30 -3.06 -7.10 -13.45
C GLY A 30 -4.17 -7.22 -12.42
N ASP A 31 -5.22 -7.97 -12.75
CA ASP A 31 -6.40 -8.21 -11.91
C ASP A 31 -6.14 -8.98 -10.62
N ARG A 32 -4.90 -9.41 -10.36
CA ARG A 32 -4.53 -10.14 -9.15
C ARG A 32 -4.30 -9.22 -7.95
N VAL A 33 -4.11 -7.92 -8.17
CA VAL A 33 -3.80 -6.94 -7.11
C VAL A 33 -4.78 -5.77 -7.17
N GLU A 34 -5.38 -5.44 -6.03
CA GLU A 34 -6.20 -4.24 -5.85
C GLU A 34 -5.41 -3.22 -5.04
N VAL A 35 -5.28 -1.98 -5.52
CA VAL A 35 -4.56 -0.91 -4.81
C VAL A 35 -5.55 0.09 -4.23
N LYS A 36 -5.44 0.37 -2.93
CA LYS A 36 -6.17 1.44 -2.25
C LYS A 36 -5.20 2.43 -1.64
N ILE A 37 -5.45 3.71 -1.85
CA ILE A 37 -4.60 4.78 -1.34
C ILE A 37 -5.44 5.66 -0.45
N TYR A 38 -4.98 5.83 0.79
CA TYR A 38 -5.55 6.70 1.78
C TYR A 38 -4.61 7.86 2.01
N TYR A 39 -5.13 9.08 2.13
CA TYR A 39 -4.35 10.26 2.42
C TYR A 39 -4.64 10.74 3.84
N ALA A 40 -3.62 10.82 4.67
CA ALA A 40 -3.74 11.35 6.03
C ALA A 40 -4.30 12.77 5.99
N GLY A 41 -5.33 13.02 6.80
CA GLY A 41 -6.04 14.30 6.85
C GLY A 41 -7.17 14.45 5.81
N ARG A 42 -7.24 13.59 4.79
CA ARG A 42 -8.44 13.46 3.92
C ARG A 42 -9.24 12.22 4.27
N ASP A 43 -8.58 11.08 4.32
CA ASP A 43 -9.18 9.79 4.63
C ASP A 43 -8.91 9.46 6.09
N MET A 44 -9.98 9.30 6.88
CA MET A 44 -9.86 8.89 8.29
C MET A 44 -10.24 7.42 8.51
N ASP A 45 -10.68 6.71 7.47
CA ASP A 45 -11.06 5.29 7.54
C ASP A 45 -9.90 4.39 7.97
N TYR A 46 -8.69 4.68 7.51
CA TYR A 46 -7.52 3.91 7.92
C TYR A 46 -7.22 4.07 9.41
N LEU A 47 -7.55 5.22 10.04
CA LEU A 47 -7.28 5.46 11.45
C LEU A 47 -8.09 4.51 12.33
N LYS A 48 -9.35 4.23 11.95
CA LYS A 48 -10.21 3.28 12.67
C LYS A 48 -9.70 1.84 12.56
N LYS A 49 -9.14 1.46 11.41
CA LYS A 49 -8.62 0.11 11.16
C LYS A 49 -7.22 -0.11 11.76
N TYR A 50 -6.34 0.87 11.60
CA TYR A 50 -4.90 0.70 11.77
C TYR A 50 -4.28 1.64 12.80
N GLY A 51 -5.03 2.59 13.36
CA GLY A 51 -4.56 3.58 14.32
C GLY A 51 -3.84 4.77 13.68
N MET A 52 -3.31 5.64 14.53
CA MET A 52 -2.49 6.78 14.09
C MET A 52 -1.20 6.28 13.45
N VAL A 53 -1.00 6.63 12.19
CA VAL A 53 0.28 6.45 11.47
C VAL A 53 0.92 7.80 11.27
N THR A 54 2.18 7.89 11.70
CA THR A 54 2.99 9.10 11.65
C THR A 54 3.86 9.18 10.40
N LYS A 55 4.05 8.05 9.71
CA LYS A 55 4.81 7.89 8.47
C LYS A 55 4.00 7.10 7.44
N GLY A 56 4.36 7.25 6.17
CA GLY A 56 3.73 6.50 5.10
C GLY A 56 3.81 5.01 5.40
N THR A 57 2.67 4.32 5.35
CA THR A 57 2.58 2.91 5.73
C THR A 57 1.81 2.14 4.69
N MET A 58 2.39 1.06 4.19
CA MET A 58 1.73 0.11 3.30
C MET A 58 1.15 -1.03 4.13
N ILE A 59 -0.04 -1.50 3.77
CA ILE A 59 -0.69 -2.67 4.34
C ILE A 59 -1.07 -3.62 3.21
N ILE A 60 -0.77 -4.91 3.37
CA ILE A 60 -1.14 -5.94 2.40
C ILE A 60 -2.10 -6.93 3.04
N ASP A 61 -3.22 -7.16 2.35
CA ASP A 61 -4.38 -7.97 2.75
C ASP A 61 -4.91 -7.65 4.16
N GLY A 62 -4.71 -6.42 4.63
CA GLY A 62 -5.03 -6.00 5.99
C GLY A 62 -4.23 -6.71 7.10
N LYS A 63 -3.24 -7.52 6.73
CA LYS A 63 -2.47 -8.37 7.66
C LYS A 63 -1.03 -7.92 7.80
N LYS A 64 -0.38 -7.54 6.69
CA LYS A 64 1.06 -7.25 6.66
C LYS A 64 1.29 -5.75 6.55
N LYS A 65 1.69 -5.11 7.65
CA LYS A 65 2.08 -3.70 7.68
C LYS A 65 3.56 -3.55 7.33
N LEU A 66 3.87 -2.56 6.51
CA LEU A 66 5.19 -2.21 6.02
C LEU A 66 5.38 -0.70 6.14
N ASP A 67 6.33 -0.31 6.98
CA ASP A 67 6.72 1.08 7.15
C ASP A 67 7.77 1.54 6.12
N ASN A 68 8.45 0.59 5.47
CA ASN A 68 9.49 0.90 4.50
C ASN A 68 8.90 0.96 3.10
N LEU A 69 8.81 2.17 2.55
CA LEU A 69 8.19 2.47 1.26
C LEU A 69 9.20 2.64 0.13
N SER A 70 10.41 2.11 0.30
CA SER A 70 11.38 2.07 -0.78
C SER A 70 10.84 1.26 -1.96
N LYS A 71 11.14 1.67 -3.20
CA LYS A 71 10.72 0.96 -4.43
C LYS A 71 10.95 -0.55 -4.36
N ALA A 72 12.15 -0.96 -3.92
CA ALA A 72 12.49 -2.38 -3.74
C ALA A 72 11.63 -3.10 -2.70
N ALA A 73 11.27 -2.43 -1.60
CA ALA A 73 10.43 -3.00 -0.55
C ALA A 73 8.98 -3.18 -1.05
N ILE A 74 8.45 -2.18 -1.76
CA ILE A 74 7.11 -2.21 -2.38
C ILE A 74 7.03 -3.36 -3.39
N GLU A 75 7.96 -3.42 -4.35
CA GLU A 75 7.98 -4.47 -5.37
C GLU A 75 8.08 -5.86 -4.75
N LYS A 76 8.97 -6.03 -3.76
CA LYS A 76 9.12 -7.29 -3.04
C LYS A 76 7.83 -7.69 -2.30
N ALA A 77 7.19 -6.74 -1.63
CA ALA A 77 6.01 -7.02 -0.83
C ALA A 77 4.79 -7.39 -1.68
N ILE A 78 4.58 -6.70 -2.81
CA ILE A 78 3.54 -7.05 -3.77
C ILE A 78 3.83 -8.42 -4.39
N ALA A 79 5.07 -8.69 -4.80
CA ALA A 79 5.44 -9.98 -5.36
C ALA A 79 5.26 -11.14 -4.37
N ASP A 80 5.61 -10.93 -3.10
CA ASP A 80 5.39 -11.88 -2.01
C ASP A 80 3.91 -12.18 -1.81
N ALA A 81 3.08 -11.14 -1.80
CA ALA A 81 1.65 -11.28 -1.59
C ALA A 81 0.90 -11.91 -2.77
N VAL A 82 1.36 -11.69 -4.01
CA VAL A 82 0.81 -12.34 -5.22
C VAL A 82 1.20 -13.83 -5.29
N ARG A 83 2.32 -14.20 -4.67
CA ARG A 83 2.82 -15.59 -4.59
C ARG A 83 2.17 -16.39 -3.46
N SER A 84 1.65 -15.72 -2.43
CA SER A 84 1.09 -16.33 -1.22
C SER A 84 -0.35 -16.81 -1.37
#